data_AF-A0A7C3ZNT0-F1
#
_entry.id   AF-A0A7C3ZNT0-F1
#
_cell.length_a   1.000
_cell.length_b   1.000
_cell.length_c   1.000
_cell.angle_alpha   90.00
_cell.angle_beta   90.00
_cell.angle_gamma   90.00
#
_symmetry.space_group_name_H-M   'P 1'
#
loop_
_entity.id
_entity.type
_entity.pdbx_description
1 polymer ?
#
loop_
_entity_poly.entity_id
_entity_poly.type
_entity_poly.pdbx_seq_one_letter_code
_entity_poly.pdbx_strand_id
1 'polypeptide(L)'
;MSVEKRILRKLSEQHKRPIPFTDLLAYTDSFSEACCVVGLGAKLVVANKNARELVKSHPALFKSANGLTLTNQTRARLLKARIHAVIFERRPQYLKLDNGCDEAKLTAILTPILTTDISGNHLHPDLALLRLIEGYFHTPHIGPLQQSHGLTPRQIDILRPFCDGFCVREAGEKVGVSTQRARELFSGIYQRLGLQNKCELIAFLSKLPSDPDI
;
A
#
# COMPACT_ATOMS: atom_id res chain seq x y z
N MET A 1 23.39 -3.56 -10.16
CA MET A 1 22.15 -3.79 -9.37
C MET A 1 21.78 -2.46 -8.71
N SER A 2 20.66 -1.82 -9.09
CA SER A 2 20.36 -0.45 -8.63
C SER A 2 20.04 -0.39 -7.13
N VAL A 3 20.31 0.75 -6.51
CA VAL A 3 20.09 1.02 -5.07
C VAL A 3 18.63 0.73 -4.66
N GLU A 4 17.67 0.97 -5.56
CA GLU A 4 16.25 0.72 -5.33
C GLU A 4 15.87 -0.76 -5.30
N LYS A 5 16.45 -1.60 -6.19
CA LYS A 5 16.30 -3.05 -6.10
C LYS A 5 16.83 -3.59 -4.77
N ARG A 6 17.83 -2.92 -4.18
CA ARG A 6 18.36 -3.26 -2.86
C ARG A 6 17.38 -2.89 -1.74
N ILE A 7 16.66 -1.78 -1.86
CA ILE A 7 15.69 -1.30 -0.84
C ILE A 7 14.40 -2.13 -0.88
N LEU A 8 13.84 -2.40 -2.05
CA LEU A 8 12.59 -3.18 -2.18
C LEU A 8 12.80 -4.66 -1.88
N ARG A 9 13.94 -5.22 -2.29
CA ARG A 9 14.38 -6.55 -1.83
C ARG A 9 14.60 -6.57 -0.33
N LYS A 10 15.21 -5.52 0.27
CA LYS A 10 15.32 -5.41 1.73
C LYS A 10 13.95 -5.32 2.42
N LEU A 11 12.98 -4.58 1.90
CA LEU A 11 11.64 -4.49 2.49
C LEU A 11 10.87 -5.82 2.37
N SER A 12 10.90 -6.46 1.20
CA SER A 12 10.35 -7.80 0.96
C SER A 12 11.03 -8.89 1.79
N GLU A 13 12.35 -8.83 1.97
CA GLU A 13 13.13 -9.76 2.80
C GLU A 13 13.00 -9.44 4.30
N GLN A 14 12.85 -8.17 4.70
CA GLN A 14 12.63 -7.75 6.09
C GLN A 14 11.31 -8.26 6.65
N HIS A 15 10.27 -8.39 5.82
CA HIS A 15 8.94 -8.82 6.26
C HIS A 15 8.71 -10.33 6.17
N LYS A 16 9.67 -11.08 5.60
CA LYS A 16 9.65 -12.56 5.60
C LYS A 16 10.14 -13.14 6.92
N ARG A 17 10.99 -12.41 7.64
CA ARG A 17 11.45 -12.83 8.95
C ARG A 17 10.36 -12.51 9.97
N PRO A 18 9.96 -13.47 10.79
CA PRO A 18 9.06 -13.17 11.89
C PRO A 18 9.69 -12.12 12.81
N ILE A 19 8.86 -11.18 13.23
CA ILE A 19 9.26 -10.10 14.14
C ILE A 19 8.81 -10.51 15.55
N PRO A 20 9.70 -10.52 16.55
CA PRO A 20 9.27 -10.74 17.93
C PRO A 20 8.17 -9.73 18.29
N PHE A 21 7.09 -10.18 18.92
CA PHE A 21 5.97 -9.28 19.24
C PHE A 21 6.40 -8.08 20.10
N THR A 22 7.41 -8.28 20.95
CA THR A 22 8.05 -7.25 21.79
C THR A 22 8.71 -6.13 20.96
N ASP A 23 9.10 -6.44 19.73
CA ASP A 23 9.91 -5.54 18.90
C ASP A 23 9.06 -4.74 17.91
N LEU A 24 7.74 -4.94 17.90
CA LEU A 24 6.83 -4.27 16.97
C LEU A 24 6.93 -2.75 17.03
N LEU A 25 7.17 -2.17 18.22
CA LEU A 25 7.35 -0.72 18.35
C LEU A 25 8.64 -0.23 17.71
N ALA A 26 9.78 -0.84 18.04
CA ALA A 26 11.07 -0.49 17.45
C ALA A 26 11.03 -0.68 15.93
N TYR A 27 10.38 -1.75 15.47
CA TYR A 27 10.14 -1.99 14.06
C TYR A 27 9.29 -0.91 13.40
N THR A 28 8.17 -0.47 14.00
CA THR A 28 7.38 0.66 13.45
C THR A 28 8.13 1.98 13.48
N ASP A 29 8.94 2.22 14.51
CA ASP A 29 9.72 3.46 14.67
C ASP A 29 10.91 3.52 13.70
N SER A 30 11.31 2.39 13.11
CA SER A 30 12.33 2.35 12.05
C SER A 30 11.86 2.94 10.72
N PHE A 31 10.55 3.15 10.52
CA PHE A 31 10.00 3.79 9.34
C PHE A 31 9.95 5.31 9.51
N SER A 32 10.41 6.03 8.49
CA SER A 32 10.29 7.49 8.43
C SER A 32 8.86 7.95 8.11
N GLU A 33 8.00 7.08 7.55
CA GLU A 33 6.61 7.43 7.24
C GLU A 33 5.66 7.13 8.42
N ALA A 34 4.41 7.58 8.32
CA ALA A 34 3.37 7.23 9.28
C ALA A 34 3.03 5.73 9.18
N CYS A 35 3.42 4.96 10.19
CA CYS A 35 3.24 3.50 10.21
C CYS A 35 2.56 3.03 11.50
N CYS A 36 1.65 2.08 11.33
CA CYS A 36 1.01 1.39 12.45
C CYS A 36 0.84 -0.09 12.20
N VAL A 37 0.85 -0.88 13.27
CA VAL A 37 0.51 -2.31 13.26
C VAL A 37 -0.93 -2.44 13.71
N VAL A 38 -1.73 -3.09 12.87
CA VAL A 38 -3.16 -3.31 13.11
C VAL A 38 -3.47 -4.79 13.10
N GLY A 39 -4.36 -5.21 13.98
CA GLY A 39 -4.96 -6.55 13.98
C GLY A 39 -6.32 -6.59 13.31
N LEU A 40 -7.00 -7.74 13.41
CA LEU A 40 -8.39 -7.90 12.98
C LEU A 40 -9.31 -6.79 13.52
N GLY A 41 -10.30 -6.43 12.71
CA GLY A 41 -11.22 -5.33 13.04
C GLY A 41 -10.57 -3.94 13.02
N ALA A 42 -9.33 -3.82 12.51
CA ALA A 42 -8.51 -2.62 12.56
C ALA A 42 -8.06 -2.23 13.98
N LYS A 43 -7.96 -3.20 14.91
CA LYS A 43 -7.46 -2.96 16.26
C LYS A 43 -6.02 -2.45 16.20
N LEU A 44 -5.79 -1.22 16.67
CA LEU A 44 -4.45 -0.63 16.69
C LEU A 44 -3.60 -1.31 17.78
N VAL A 45 -2.50 -1.95 17.38
CA VAL A 45 -1.57 -2.62 18.28
C VAL A 45 -0.45 -1.65 18.65
N VAL A 46 0.24 -1.11 17.64
CA VAL A 46 1.30 -0.11 17.81
C VAL A 46 1.22 0.93 16.69
N ALA A 47 1.66 2.16 16.97
CA ALA A 47 1.83 3.22 16.00
C ALA A 47 3.12 4.00 16.31
N ASN A 48 3.88 4.37 15.29
CA ASN A 48 5.01 5.27 15.45
C ASN A 48 4.56 6.72 15.68
N LYS A 49 5.51 7.61 15.99
CA LYS A 49 5.22 9.04 16.24
C LYS A 49 4.43 9.68 15.09
N ASN A 50 4.88 9.49 13.85
CA ASN A 50 4.29 10.10 12.66
C ASN A 50 2.86 9.62 12.43
N ALA A 51 2.57 8.33 12.65
CA ALA A 51 1.20 7.82 12.57
C ALA A 51 0.29 8.39 13.66
N ARG A 52 0.79 8.58 14.89
CA ARG A 52 0.00 9.19 15.96
C ARG A 52 -0.33 10.65 15.66
N GLU A 53 0.61 11.40 15.10
CA GLU A 53 0.40 12.79 14.67
C GLU A 53 -0.61 12.85 13.53
N LEU A 54 -0.42 12.02 12.49
CA LEU A 54 -1.32 11.95 11.34
C LEU A 54 -2.75 11.56 11.73
N VAL A 55 -2.93 10.55 12.61
CA VAL A 55 -4.27 10.14 13.10
C VAL A 55 -4.94 11.24 13.93
N LYS A 56 -4.18 12.17 14.52
CA LYS A 56 -4.74 13.31 15.25
C LYS A 56 -5.12 14.46 14.32
N SER A 57 -4.32 14.71 13.28
CA SER A 57 -4.51 15.86 12.39
C SER A 57 -5.43 15.56 11.20
N HIS A 58 -5.50 14.31 10.73
CA HIS A 58 -6.17 13.98 9.48
C HIS A 58 -7.69 13.82 9.66
N PRO A 59 -8.54 14.58 8.94
CA PRO A 59 -9.99 14.62 9.21
C PRO A 59 -10.75 13.36 8.80
N ALA A 60 -10.15 12.51 7.96
CA ALA A 60 -10.76 11.24 7.56
C ALA A 60 -10.47 10.08 8.52
N LEU A 61 -9.46 10.19 9.39
CA LEU A 61 -8.89 9.07 10.14
C LEU A 61 -8.87 9.39 11.63
N PHE A 62 -9.40 8.51 12.46
CA PHE A 62 -9.34 8.69 13.91
C PHE A 62 -9.27 7.37 14.65
N LYS A 63 -8.82 7.44 15.91
CA LYS A 63 -8.77 6.28 16.82
C LYS A 63 -10.08 6.20 17.61
N SER A 64 -10.79 5.10 17.46
CA SER A 64 -11.93 4.73 18.31
C SER A 64 -11.52 3.76 19.41
N ALA A 65 -12.43 3.47 20.35
CA ALA A 65 -12.23 2.41 21.35
C ALA A 65 -11.94 1.04 20.71
N ASN A 66 -12.47 0.79 19.50
CA ASN A 66 -12.34 -0.46 18.77
C ASN A 66 -11.16 -0.50 17.79
N GLY A 67 -10.31 0.55 17.78
CA GLY A 67 -9.17 0.65 16.88
C GLY A 67 -9.28 1.78 15.87
N LEU A 68 -8.53 1.66 14.78
CA LEU A 68 -8.44 2.66 13.72
C LEU A 68 -9.71 2.64 12.87
N THR A 69 -10.31 3.80 12.64
CA THR A 69 -11.54 3.93 11.85
C THR A 69 -11.52 5.18 10.99
N LEU A 70 -12.44 5.23 10.03
CA LEU A 70 -12.65 6.37 9.16
C LEU A 70 -13.98 7.05 9.46
N THR A 71 -14.07 8.34 9.13
CA THR A 71 -15.29 9.16 9.29
C THR A 71 -16.42 8.63 8.40
N ASN A 72 -16.10 8.19 7.19
CA ASN A 72 -17.06 7.54 6.30
C ASN A 72 -17.23 6.05 6.69
N GLN A 73 -18.44 5.66 7.12
CA GLN A 73 -18.72 4.28 7.57
C GLN A 73 -18.50 3.22 6.48
N THR A 74 -18.84 3.52 5.22
CA THR A 74 -18.63 2.60 4.10
C THR A 74 -17.14 2.36 3.88
N ARG A 75 -16.33 3.43 3.91
CA ARG A 75 -14.87 3.32 3.84
C ARG A 75 -14.30 2.60 5.06
N ALA A 76 -14.83 2.83 6.26
CA ALA A 76 -14.38 2.15 7.48
C ALA A 76 -14.62 0.63 7.40
N ARG A 77 -15.78 0.20 6.88
CA ARG A 77 -16.07 -1.22 6.59
C ARG A 77 -15.10 -1.79 5.56
N LEU A 78 -14.82 -1.04 4.50
CA LEU A 78 -13.85 -1.43 3.47
C LEU A 78 -12.43 -1.59 4.04
N LEU A 79 -11.96 -0.66 4.88
CA LEU A 79 -10.67 -0.76 5.57
C LEU A 79 -10.57 -2.05 6.39
N LYS A 80 -11.60 -2.37 7.19
CA LYS A 80 -11.64 -3.60 7.99
C LYS A 80 -11.62 -4.84 7.10
N ALA A 81 -12.39 -4.86 6.02
CA ALA A 81 -12.40 -5.96 5.06
C ALA A 81 -11.04 -6.14 4.36
N ARG A 82 -10.35 -5.05 4.02
CA ARG A 82 -9.01 -5.10 3.41
C ARG A 82 -7.95 -5.57 4.39
N ILE A 83 -7.99 -5.13 5.64
CA ILE A 83 -7.10 -5.64 6.69
C ILE A 83 -7.28 -7.15 6.85
N HIS A 84 -8.53 -7.61 6.94
CA HIS A 84 -8.85 -9.04 6.97
C HIS A 84 -8.26 -9.77 5.75
N ALA A 85 -8.53 -9.30 4.53
CA ALA A 85 -7.98 -9.92 3.33
C ALA A 85 -6.45 -9.98 3.33
N VAL A 86 -5.73 -8.92 3.73
CA VAL A 86 -4.26 -8.92 3.79
C VAL A 86 -3.71 -9.98 4.74
N ILE A 87 -4.33 -10.07 5.90
CA ILE A 87 -3.96 -11.03 6.94
C ILE A 87 -4.13 -12.46 6.44
N PHE A 88 -5.30 -12.80 5.90
CA PHE A 88 -5.64 -14.17 5.52
C PHE A 88 -5.03 -14.59 4.18
N GLU A 89 -5.08 -13.71 3.18
CA GLU A 89 -4.55 -14.01 1.85
C GLU A 89 -3.03 -13.82 1.76
N ARG A 90 -2.41 -13.24 2.80
CA ARG A 90 -0.98 -12.94 2.87
C ARG A 90 -0.48 -12.14 1.66
N ARG A 91 -1.32 -11.24 1.17
CA ARG A 91 -1.05 -10.41 0.00
C ARG A 91 -1.21 -8.94 0.35
N PRO A 92 -0.23 -8.08 0.02
CA PRO A 92 -0.38 -6.65 0.22
C PRO A 92 -1.59 -6.06 -0.52
N GLN A 93 -2.25 -5.11 0.11
CA GLN A 93 -3.41 -4.41 -0.44
C GLN A 93 -3.21 -2.89 -0.35
N TYR A 94 -3.99 -2.19 -1.16
CA TYR A 94 -3.96 -0.75 -1.28
C TYR A 94 -5.35 -0.22 -1.05
N LEU A 95 -5.44 0.90 -0.38
CA LEU A 95 -6.71 1.51 -0.08
C LEU A 95 -6.59 3.03 -0.08
N LYS A 96 -7.43 3.69 -0.87
CA LYS A 96 -7.69 5.11 -0.73
C LYS A 96 -8.55 5.32 0.50
N LEU A 97 -8.05 6.12 1.42
CA LEU A 97 -8.73 6.60 2.61
C LEU A 97 -9.14 8.03 2.32
N ASP A 98 -10.45 8.25 2.23
CA ASP A 98 -11.03 9.56 1.99
C ASP A 98 -12.21 9.79 2.94
N ASN A 99 -12.51 11.06 3.19
CA ASN A 99 -13.73 11.45 3.90
C ASN A 99 -14.90 11.69 2.92
N GLY A 100 -14.73 11.37 1.64
CA GLY A 100 -15.67 11.70 0.57
C GLY A 100 -15.53 13.13 0.03
N CYS A 101 -14.60 13.93 0.56
CA CYS A 101 -14.21 15.24 0.05
C CYS A 101 -12.74 15.20 -0.41
N ASP A 102 -12.39 16.01 -1.40
CA ASP A 102 -11.09 15.94 -2.08
C ASP A 102 -9.94 16.62 -1.30
N GLU A 103 -10.23 17.19 -0.14
CA GLU A 103 -9.30 18.00 0.66
C GLU A 103 -8.38 17.19 1.58
N ALA A 104 -8.73 15.93 1.87
CA ALA A 104 -8.00 15.11 2.85
C ALA A 104 -7.76 13.70 2.30
N LYS A 105 -6.96 13.66 1.24
CA LYS A 105 -6.60 12.44 0.54
C LYS A 105 -5.54 11.69 1.34
N LEU A 106 -5.77 10.41 1.59
CA LEU A 106 -4.80 9.57 2.29
C LEU A 106 -4.73 8.19 1.63
N THR A 107 -3.53 7.67 1.45
CA THR A 107 -3.32 6.33 0.91
C THR A 107 -2.82 5.39 2.00
N ALA A 108 -3.45 4.23 2.10
CA ALA A 108 -3.06 3.13 2.96
C ALA A 108 -2.42 2.01 2.14
N ILE A 109 -1.20 1.64 2.51
CA ILE A 109 -0.55 0.42 2.07
C ILE A 109 -0.60 -0.58 3.22
N LEU A 110 -1.26 -1.70 2.99
CA LEU A 110 -1.40 -2.79 3.95
C LEU A 110 -0.48 -3.94 3.54
N THR A 111 0.43 -4.35 4.42
CA THR A 111 1.28 -5.54 4.21
C THR A 111 1.11 -6.52 5.37
N PRO A 112 1.08 -7.84 5.13
CA PRO A 112 1.00 -8.81 6.21
C PRO A 112 2.29 -8.77 7.04
N ILE A 113 2.19 -8.94 8.35
CA ILE A 113 3.34 -9.13 9.24
C ILE A 113 3.29 -10.54 9.82
N LEU A 114 4.44 -11.19 9.91
CA LEU A 114 4.63 -12.40 10.67
C LEU A 114 5.27 -12.06 12.01
N THR A 115 4.72 -12.57 13.10
CA THR A 115 5.27 -12.35 14.44
C THR A 115 5.63 -13.65 15.14
N THR A 116 6.57 -13.58 16.09
CA THR A 116 6.95 -14.70 16.97
C THR A 116 6.86 -14.33 18.44
N ASP A 117 6.67 -15.34 19.28
CA ASP A 117 6.77 -15.20 20.72
C ASP A 117 8.25 -15.14 21.15
N ILE A 118 8.47 -15.04 22.46
CA ILE A 118 9.81 -15.06 23.07
C ILE A 118 10.56 -16.37 22.82
N SER A 119 9.84 -17.45 22.50
CA SER A 119 10.39 -18.77 22.22
C SER A 119 10.66 -18.98 20.72
N GLY A 120 10.39 -17.97 19.89
CA GLY A 120 10.53 -18.06 18.43
C GLY A 120 9.42 -18.83 17.74
N ASN A 121 8.36 -19.23 18.45
CA ASN A 121 7.20 -19.84 17.83
C ASN A 121 6.40 -18.78 17.08
N HIS A 122 5.92 -19.13 15.89
CA HIS A 122 5.02 -18.27 15.16
C HIS A 122 3.80 -17.97 16.01
N LEU A 123 3.66 -16.69 16.37
CA LEU A 123 2.44 -16.20 16.93
C LEU A 123 1.47 -16.04 15.76
N HIS A 124 0.31 -16.68 15.88
CA HIS A 124 -0.89 -16.22 15.19
C HIS A 124 -1.43 -15.01 15.96
N PRO A 125 -0.90 -13.80 15.71
CA PRO A 125 -1.86 -12.74 15.49
C PRO A 125 -1.83 -12.38 14.03
N ASP A 126 -3.04 -12.33 13.54
CA ASP A 126 -3.51 -11.76 12.31
C ASP A 126 -3.18 -10.26 12.28
N LEU A 127 -1.92 -9.92 12.01
CA LEU A 127 -1.41 -8.55 11.97
C LEU A 127 -1.08 -8.10 10.55
N ALA A 128 -1.34 -6.82 10.31
CA ALA A 128 -0.90 -6.10 9.13
C ALA A 128 -0.16 -4.82 9.53
N LEU A 129 0.88 -4.47 8.76
CA LEU A 129 1.47 -3.16 8.76
C LEU A 129 0.59 -2.27 7.88
N LEU A 130 0.16 -1.16 8.42
CA LEU A 130 -0.55 -0.11 7.72
C LEU A 130 0.38 1.10 7.63
N ARG A 131 0.86 1.37 6.42
CA ARG A 131 1.62 2.58 6.08
C ARG A 131 0.67 3.61 5.50
N LEU A 132 0.69 4.81 6.06
CA LEU A 132 -0.17 5.92 5.71
C LEU A 132 0.67 6.98 4.99
N ILE A 133 0.20 7.39 3.82
CA ILE A 133 0.88 8.36 2.95
C ILE A 133 -0.14 9.44 2.65
N GLU A 134 0.14 10.69 3.01
CA GLU A 134 -0.70 11.84 2.66
C GLU A 134 -0.77 12.01 1.14
N GLY A 135 -1.93 12.44 0.67
CA GLY A 135 -2.30 12.42 -0.74
C GLY A 135 -2.95 11.10 -1.17
N TYR A 136 -3.64 11.16 -2.30
CA TYR A 136 -3.74 9.94 -3.10
C TYR A 136 -2.37 9.71 -3.71
N PHE A 137 -2.09 8.48 -4.13
CA PHE A 137 -1.32 8.37 -5.36
C PHE A 137 -2.00 9.29 -6.38
N HIS A 138 -1.45 10.49 -6.56
CA HIS A 138 -1.73 11.27 -7.75
C HIS A 138 -1.49 10.34 -8.91
N THR A 139 -2.29 10.44 -9.98
CA THR A 139 -1.90 9.82 -11.24
C THR A 139 -0.48 10.31 -11.49
N PRO A 140 0.53 9.44 -11.33
CA PRO A 140 1.90 9.89 -11.44
C PRO A 140 2.03 10.42 -12.86
N HIS A 141 2.88 11.41 -13.08
CA HIS A 141 3.15 11.85 -14.45
C HIS A 141 3.82 10.66 -15.18
N ILE A 142 2.99 9.81 -15.78
CA ILE A 142 3.38 8.55 -16.42
C ILE A 142 3.76 8.77 -17.88
N GLY A 143 3.44 9.95 -18.45
CA GLY A 143 3.87 10.36 -19.78
C GLY A 143 5.38 10.18 -20.01
N PRO A 144 6.24 10.66 -19.08
CA PRO A 144 7.67 10.44 -19.14
C PRO A 144 8.09 8.97 -19.14
N LEU A 145 7.32 8.04 -18.54
CA LEU A 145 7.68 6.62 -18.48
C LEU A 145 7.66 5.95 -19.86
N GLN A 146 6.85 6.45 -20.79
CA GLN A 146 6.88 5.99 -22.18
C GLN A 146 8.24 6.27 -22.81
N GLN A 147 8.82 7.44 -22.55
CA GLN A 147 10.10 7.85 -23.13
C GLN A 147 11.30 7.29 -22.34
N SER A 148 11.26 7.34 -21.01
CA SER A 148 12.39 6.96 -20.16
C SER A 148 12.56 5.44 -20.00
N HIS A 149 11.47 4.69 -20.06
CA HIS A 149 11.45 3.23 -19.81
C HIS A 149 10.79 2.44 -20.94
N GLY A 150 10.47 3.11 -22.05
CA GLY A 150 9.92 2.47 -23.24
C GLY A 150 8.56 1.83 -23.01
N LEU A 151 7.75 2.28 -22.04
CA LEU A 151 6.40 1.74 -21.88
C LEU A 151 5.56 2.00 -23.13
N THR A 152 4.78 1.03 -23.58
CA THR A 152 3.88 1.24 -24.73
C THR A 152 2.68 2.10 -24.32
N PRO A 153 1.99 2.76 -25.28
CA PRO A 153 0.78 3.53 -24.96
C PRO A 153 -0.26 2.73 -24.18
N ARG A 154 -0.48 1.46 -24.57
CA ARG A 154 -1.41 0.56 -23.85
C ARG A 154 -0.95 0.21 -22.43
N GLN A 155 0.35 0.19 -22.17
CA GLN A 155 0.89 0.01 -20.83
C GLN A 155 0.73 1.27 -19.97
N ILE A 156 0.82 2.45 -20.58
CA ILE A 156 0.50 3.72 -19.91
C ILE A 156 -0.99 3.81 -19.58
N ASP A 157 -1.86 3.45 -20.55
CA ASP A 157 -3.31 3.52 -20.37
C ASP A 157 -3.79 2.68 -19.19
N ILE A 158 -3.27 1.46 -19.03
CA ILE A 158 -3.66 0.56 -17.93
C ILE A 158 -3.06 0.99 -16.59
N LEU A 159 -1.96 1.76 -16.58
CA LEU A 159 -1.37 2.29 -15.36
C LEU A 159 -2.21 3.39 -14.73
N ARG A 160 -2.94 4.20 -15.50
CA ARG A 160 -3.81 5.26 -14.96
C ARG A 160 -4.85 4.74 -13.96
N PRO A 161 -5.79 3.84 -14.35
CA PRO A 161 -6.76 3.30 -13.40
C PRO A 161 -6.08 2.51 -12.28
N PHE A 162 -4.93 1.90 -12.53
CA PHE A 162 -4.19 1.22 -11.47
C PHE A 162 -3.67 2.19 -10.40
N CYS A 163 -3.14 3.36 -10.80
CA CYS A 163 -2.79 4.44 -9.88
C CYS A 163 -4.02 4.99 -9.17
N ASP A 164 -5.18 4.95 -9.83
CA ASP A 164 -6.46 5.30 -9.21
C ASP A 164 -6.94 4.27 -8.18
N GLY A 165 -6.19 3.20 -7.95
CA GLY A 165 -6.45 2.19 -6.93
C GLY A 165 -7.24 0.98 -7.43
N PHE A 166 -7.53 0.90 -8.73
CA PHE A 166 -8.14 -0.30 -9.33
C PHE A 166 -7.16 -1.48 -9.31
N CYS A 167 -7.65 -2.68 -9.03
CA CYS A 167 -6.83 -3.90 -9.15
C CYS A 167 -6.54 -4.21 -10.62
N VAL A 168 -5.61 -5.13 -10.91
CA VAL A 168 -5.20 -5.49 -12.29
C VAL A 168 -6.40 -5.84 -13.18
N ARG A 169 -7.37 -6.56 -12.64
CA ARG A 169 -8.60 -6.93 -13.35
C ARG A 169 -9.44 -5.69 -13.68
N GLU A 170 -9.76 -4.89 -12.67
CA GLU A 170 -10.58 -3.68 -12.81
C GLU A 170 -9.91 -2.65 -13.71
N ALA A 171 -8.58 -2.49 -13.61
CA ALA A 171 -7.80 -1.64 -14.50
C ALA A 171 -7.89 -2.11 -15.96
N GLY A 172 -7.85 -3.43 -16.19
CA GLY A 172 -8.07 -4.03 -17.51
C GLY A 172 -9.47 -3.77 -18.06
N GLU A 173 -10.50 -4.00 -17.26
CA GLU A 173 -11.90 -3.71 -17.60
C GLU A 173 -12.09 -2.23 -17.98
N LYS A 174 -11.46 -1.30 -17.23
CA LYS A 174 -11.51 0.14 -17.50
C LYS A 174 -10.89 0.56 -18.84
N VAL A 175 -9.88 -0.17 -19.32
CA VAL A 175 -9.23 0.11 -20.62
C VAL A 175 -9.72 -0.80 -21.75
N GLY A 176 -10.78 -1.58 -21.51
CA GLY A 176 -11.43 -2.43 -22.50
C GLY A 176 -10.62 -3.67 -22.88
N VAL A 177 -9.86 -4.26 -21.95
CA VAL A 177 -9.08 -5.49 -22.19
C VAL A 177 -9.47 -6.62 -21.25
N SER A 178 -9.27 -7.87 -21.69
CA SER A 178 -9.52 -9.05 -20.87
C SER A 178 -8.59 -9.11 -19.66
N THR A 179 -8.99 -9.85 -18.62
CA THR A 179 -8.15 -10.06 -17.42
C THR A 179 -6.78 -10.67 -17.78
N GLN A 180 -6.75 -11.60 -18.74
CA GLN A 180 -5.51 -12.20 -19.21
C GLN A 180 -4.61 -11.17 -19.88
N ARG A 181 -5.18 -10.33 -20.75
CA ARG A 181 -4.44 -9.27 -21.43
C ARG A 181 -3.93 -8.20 -20.45
N ALA A 182 -4.73 -7.87 -19.43
CA ALA A 182 -4.29 -6.98 -18.36
C ALA A 182 -3.06 -7.54 -17.64
N ARG A 183 -3.06 -8.83 -17.28
CA ARG A 183 -1.90 -9.49 -16.65
C ARG A 183 -0.66 -9.44 -17.52
N GLU A 184 -0.79 -9.65 -18.83
CA GLU A 184 0.32 -9.52 -19.79
C GLU A 184 0.87 -8.10 -19.85
N LEU A 185 0.00 -7.09 -19.87
CA LEU A 185 0.41 -5.69 -19.86
C LEU A 185 1.20 -5.36 -18.59
N PHE A 186 0.70 -5.77 -17.41
CA PHE A 186 1.42 -5.60 -16.15
C PHE A 186 2.74 -6.37 -16.11
N SER A 187 2.78 -7.59 -16.64
CA SER A 187 4.03 -8.36 -16.75
C SER A 187 5.07 -7.60 -17.59
N GLY A 188 4.66 -7.05 -18.73
CA GLY A 188 5.53 -6.21 -19.56
C GLY A 188 5.94 -4.90 -18.89
N ILE A 189 5.07 -4.29 -18.08
CA ILE A 189 5.39 -3.10 -17.28
C ILE A 189 6.47 -3.44 -16.26
N TYR A 190 6.29 -4.54 -15.51
CA TYR A 190 7.27 -5.00 -14.53
C TYR A 190 8.63 -5.24 -15.19
N GLN A 191 8.65 -5.92 -16.33
CA GLN A 191 9.88 -6.18 -17.08
C GLN A 191 10.59 -4.89 -17.51
N ARG A 192 9.86 -3.93 -18.10
CA ARG A 192 10.43 -2.67 -18.61
C ARG A 192 10.92 -1.74 -17.49
N LEU A 193 10.21 -1.71 -16.37
CA LEU A 193 10.61 -0.94 -15.18
C LEU A 193 11.63 -1.69 -14.30
N GLY A 194 11.97 -2.93 -14.64
CA GLY A 194 12.87 -3.77 -13.86
C GLY A 194 12.31 -4.15 -12.49
N LEU A 195 10.99 -4.19 -12.34
CA LEU A 195 10.28 -4.51 -11.12
C LEU A 195 9.86 -5.98 -11.11
N GLN A 196 9.63 -6.55 -9.94
CA GLN A 196 9.26 -7.97 -9.81
C GLN A 196 7.77 -8.17 -9.52
N ASN A 197 7.11 -7.15 -8.96
CA ASN A 197 5.75 -7.32 -8.47
C ASN A 197 5.01 -5.98 -8.36
N LYS A 198 3.71 -6.10 -8.07
CA LYS A 198 2.77 -5.00 -7.86
C LYS A 198 3.26 -4.00 -6.79
N CYS A 199 3.88 -4.48 -5.72
CA CYS A 199 4.28 -3.62 -4.61
C CYS A 199 5.45 -2.73 -4.98
N GLU A 200 6.40 -3.27 -5.72
CA GLU A 200 7.51 -2.51 -6.29
C GLU A 200 7.03 -1.48 -7.30
N LEU A 201 6.05 -1.85 -8.14
CA LEU A 201 5.41 -0.90 -9.04
C LEU A 201 4.79 0.26 -8.29
N ILE A 202 4.09 -0.01 -7.20
CA ILE A 202 3.46 1.07 -6.44
C ILE A 202 4.51 1.93 -5.75
N ALA A 203 5.51 1.33 -5.10
CA ALA A 203 6.61 2.09 -4.50
C ALA A 203 7.38 2.95 -5.53
N PHE A 204 7.56 2.45 -6.75
CA PHE A 204 8.14 3.21 -7.86
C PHE A 204 7.24 4.39 -8.24
N LEU A 205 5.96 4.13 -8.47
CA LEU A 205 4.99 5.13 -8.89
C LEU A 205 4.78 6.24 -7.82
N SER A 206 4.93 5.96 -6.51
CA SER A 206 4.81 6.99 -5.45
C SER A 206 5.90 8.05 -5.51
N LYS A 207 7.03 7.72 -6.15
CA LYS A 207 8.19 8.62 -6.22
C LYS A 207 8.16 9.50 -7.45
N LEU A 208 7.24 9.23 -8.38
CA LEU A 208 7.12 10.04 -9.58
C LEU A 208 6.46 11.38 -9.22
N PRO A 209 6.90 12.47 -9.86
CA PRO A 209 6.22 13.75 -9.71
C PRO A 209 4.75 13.62 -10.15
N SER A 210 3.88 14.34 -9.47
CA SER A 210 2.48 14.47 -9.84
C SER A 210 2.37 15.10 -11.23
N ASP A 211 1.37 14.70 -12.00
CA ASP A 211 1.07 15.33 -13.29
C ASP A 211 0.75 16.82 -13.06
N PRO A 212 1.48 17.77 -13.69
CA PRO A 212 1.25 19.21 -13.49
C PRO A 212 -0.09 19.69 -14.05
N ASP A 213 -0.74 18.90 -14.91
CA ASP A 213 -1.98 19.26 -15.62
C ASP A 213 -3.27 18.74 -14.94
N ILE A 214 -3.20 18.36 -13.65
CA ILE A 214 -4.36 17.99 -12.80
C ILE A 214 -4.39 18.81 -11.51
#